data_AF-A0A8H5JKT6-F1
#
_entry.id   AF-A0A8H5JKT6-F1
#
_cell.length_a   1.000
_cell.length_b   1.000
_cell.length_c   1.000
_cell.angle_alpha   90.00
_cell.angle_beta   90.00
_cell.angle_gamma   90.00
#
_symmetry.space_group_name_H-M   'P 1'
#
loop_
_entity.id
_entity.type
_entity.pdbx_description
1 polymer ?
#
loop_
_entity_poly.entity_id
_entity_poly.type
_entity_poly.pdbx_seq_one_letter_code
_entity_poly.pdbx_strand_id
1 'polypeptide(L)'
;MIPLEDRLRMQKARESGEFTDFAFVCEGQTINVHKIIICGQSTVFQKVCTGKFKVPLAALHTFMPTNEAQEAFSGIYDMNDHPLDVVNRMVEYLYTGTYEIPEDTDLFTHASMFTLADKYGIGGLQALASKKYLECLDKNCNYHDFASSISQVYSLPKETSKTLRVGALMMARKNLGTVLTAPELGMVIDEFLYDCPEFARDLLSLSLRFSLMGTCRTSGCNSRSEVPIEVIQCRCQICGKGGASAGLGLHTWSRILEYGFDVDDRDVRLGKDLGHGKRYA
;
A
#
# COMPACT_ATOMS: atom_id res chain seq x y z
N MET A 1 -24.21 10.76 4.24
CA MET A 1 -23.90 9.31 4.28
C MET A 1 -25.14 8.60 3.77
N ILE A 2 -25.05 7.78 2.72
CA ILE A 2 -26.19 7.04 2.19
C ILE A 2 -26.55 5.95 3.22
N PRO A 3 -27.80 5.86 3.70
CA PRO A 3 -28.24 4.80 4.61
C PRO A 3 -27.96 3.40 4.06
N LEU A 4 -27.67 2.44 4.96
CA LEU A 4 -27.39 1.05 4.58
C LEU A 4 -28.55 0.41 3.82
N GLU A 5 -29.79 0.74 4.19
CA GLU A 5 -30.98 0.21 3.52
C GLU A 5 -31.05 0.65 2.06
N ASP A 6 -30.74 1.91 1.76
CA ASP A 6 -30.72 2.43 0.39
C ASP A 6 -29.61 1.78 -0.43
N ARG A 7 -28.45 1.50 0.17
CA ARG A 7 -27.34 0.76 -0.46
C ARG A 7 -27.76 -0.65 -0.88
N LEU A 8 -28.43 -1.36 0.01
CA LEU A 8 -28.94 -2.71 -0.27
C LEU A 8 -30.01 -2.69 -1.38
N ARG A 9 -30.87 -1.67 -1.43
CA ARG A 9 -31.84 -1.51 -2.52
C ARG A 9 -31.15 -1.28 -3.87
N MET A 10 -30.14 -0.42 -3.91
CA MET A 10 -29.36 -0.16 -5.12
C MET A 10 -28.58 -1.40 -5.58
N GLN A 11 -28.04 -2.19 -4.64
CA GLN A 11 -27.37 -3.46 -4.96
C GLN A 11 -28.34 -4.45 -5.60
N LYS A 12 -29.55 -4.62 -5.04
CA LYS A 12 -30.58 -5.50 -5.59
C LYS A 12 -31.01 -5.07 -7.00
N ALA A 13 -31.22 -3.78 -7.22
CA ALA A 13 -31.57 -3.24 -8.55
C ALA A 13 -30.47 -3.53 -9.57
N ARG A 14 -29.20 -3.42 -9.18
CA ARG A 14 -28.06 -3.80 -10.04
C ARG A 14 -28.08 -5.29 -10.39
N GLU A 15 -28.28 -6.14 -9.40
CA GLU A 15 -28.30 -7.60 -9.57
C GLU A 15 -29.47 -8.08 -10.45
N SER A 16 -30.62 -7.39 -10.39
CA SER A 16 -31.74 -7.64 -11.31
C SER A 16 -31.59 -6.95 -12.67
N GLY A 17 -30.59 -6.09 -12.85
CA GLY A 17 -30.36 -5.29 -14.06
C GLY A 17 -31.28 -4.07 -14.19
N GLU A 18 -32.15 -3.82 -13.21
CA GLU A 18 -33.07 -2.68 -13.19
C GLU A 18 -32.31 -1.36 -13.22
N PHE A 19 -32.70 -0.47 -14.15
CA PHE A 19 -32.15 0.88 -14.31
C PHE A 19 -30.67 0.97 -14.65
N THR A 20 -29.99 -0.15 -14.89
CA THR A 20 -28.59 -0.17 -15.31
C THR A 20 -28.42 0.49 -16.68
N ASP A 21 -27.44 1.38 -16.78
CA ASP A 21 -27.20 2.25 -17.94
C ASP A 21 -25.72 2.23 -18.37
N PHE A 22 -24.94 1.32 -17.76
CA PHE A 22 -23.55 1.06 -18.06
C PHE A 22 -23.15 -0.37 -17.70
N ALA A 23 -22.07 -0.88 -18.27
CA ALA A 23 -21.55 -2.21 -18.00
C ALA A 23 -20.02 -2.26 -18.01
N PHE A 24 -19.46 -3.08 -17.14
CA PHE A 24 -18.05 -3.48 -17.19
C PHE A 24 -17.94 -4.84 -17.86
N VAL A 25 -16.97 -5.01 -18.75
CA VAL A 25 -16.62 -6.30 -19.36
C VAL A 25 -15.29 -6.74 -18.79
N CYS A 26 -15.25 -7.94 -18.22
CA CYS A 26 -14.05 -8.51 -17.60
C CYS A 26 -14.08 -10.03 -17.77
N GLU A 27 -13.03 -10.60 -18.35
CA GLU A 27 -12.88 -12.05 -18.62
C GLU A 27 -14.09 -12.65 -19.37
N GLY A 28 -14.67 -11.88 -20.29
CA GLY A 28 -15.87 -12.27 -21.05
C GLY A 28 -17.19 -12.19 -20.26
N GLN A 29 -17.15 -11.80 -18.98
CA GLN A 29 -18.34 -11.55 -18.17
C GLN A 29 -18.76 -10.08 -18.25
N THR A 30 -20.08 -9.86 -18.25
CA THR A 30 -20.68 -8.51 -18.25
C THR A 30 -21.25 -8.21 -16.88
N ILE A 31 -20.78 -7.12 -16.27
CA ILE A 31 -21.21 -6.65 -14.96
C ILE A 31 -21.99 -5.34 -15.16
N ASN A 32 -23.31 -5.42 -15.06
CA ASN A 32 -24.18 -4.25 -15.19
C ASN A 32 -24.05 -3.33 -13.97
N VAL A 33 -23.99 -2.02 -14.21
CA VAL A 33 -23.81 -0.98 -13.19
C VAL A 33 -24.59 0.30 -13.53
N HIS A 34 -24.72 1.18 -12.55
CA HIS A 34 -25.38 2.48 -12.69
C HIS A 34 -24.34 3.60 -12.80
N LYS A 35 -24.39 4.41 -13.87
CA LYS A 35 -23.49 5.57 -14.08
C LYS A 35 -23.48 6.48 -12.86
N ILE A 36 -24.64 6.79 -12.30
CA ILE A 36 -24.76 7.71 -11.16
C ILE A 36 -23.99 7.20 -9.93
N ILE A 37 -23.93 5.88 -9.73
CA ILE A 37 -23.24 5.26 -8.58
C ILE A 37 -21.73 5.25 -8.81
N ILE A 38 -21.29 4.81 -9.99
CA ILE A 38 -19.85 4.71 -10.29
C ILE A 38 -19.21 6.09 -10.48
N CYS A 39 -19.87 7.03 -11.15
CA CYS A 39 -19.34 8.37 -11.40
C CYS A 39 -19.31 9.23 -10.13
N GLY A 40 -20.20 8.96 -9.17
CA GLY A 40 -20.20 9.65 -7.88
C GLY A 40 -19.00 9.29 -7.00
N GLN A 41 -18.32 8.18 -7.29
CA GLN A 41 -17.24 7.63 -6.46
C GLN A 41 -15.89 7.53 -7.17
N SER A 42 -15.89 7.54 -8.50
CA SER A 42 -14.69 7.45 -9.34
C SER A 42 -14.54 8.68 -10.21
N THR A 43 -13.42 9.39 -10.04
CA THR A 43 -13.06 10.51 -10.92
C THR A 43 -12.76 10.05 -12.34
N VAL A 44 -12.31 8.81 -12.53
CA VAL A 44 -12.04 8.22 -13.85
C VAL A 44 -13.33 7.85 -14.55
N PHE A 45 -14.24 7.11 -13.91
CA PHE A 45 -15.54 6.77 -14.51
C PHE A 45 -16.36 8.02 -14.80
N GLN A 46 -16.28 9.06 -13.96
CA GLN A 46 -16.90 10.35 -14.27
C GLN A 46 -16.38 10.95 -15.59
N LYS A 47 -15.07 10.93 -15.83
CA LYS A 47 -14.47 11.43 -17.09
C LYS A 47 -14.84 10.57 -18.29
N VAL A 48 -14.86 9.25 -18.10
CA VAL A 48 -15.27 8.27 -19.12
C VAL A 48 -16.73 8.50 -19.53
N CYS A 49 -17.66 8.58 -18.57
CA CYS A 49 -19.08 8.76 -18.84
C CYS A 49 -19.45 10.17 -19.32
N THR A 50 -18.60 11.18 -19.09
CA THR A 50 -18.80 12.55 -19.61
C THR A 50 -18.15 12.79 -20.97
N GLY A 51 -17.52 11.77 -21.57
CA GLY A 51 -16.92 11.85 -22.91
C GLY A 51 -15.67 12.72 -23.00
N LYS A 52 -14.99 12.97 -21.88
CA LYS A 52 -13.72 13.72 -21.85
C LYS A 52 -12.50 12.82 -21.99
N PHE A 53 -12.68 11.53 -22.25
CA PHE A 53 -11.63 10.52 -22.25
C PHE A 53 -11.86 9.46 -23.34
N LYS A 54 -10.85 9.25 -24.20
CA LYS A 54 -10.80 8.13 -25.16
C LYS A 54 -10.32 6.89 -24.43
N VAL A 55 -11.15 5.84 -24.34
CA VAL A 55 -10.74 4.54 -23.82
C VAL A 55 -10.92 3.45 -24.88
N PRO A 56 -10.09 2.39 -24.88
CA PRO A 56 -10.26 1.26 -25.78
C PRO A 56 -11.62 0.61 -25.49
N LEU A 57 -12.49 0.57 -26.49
CA LEU A 57 -13.76 -0.15 -26.39
C LEU A 57 -13.46 -1.66 -26.41
N ALA A 58 -14.14 -2.43 -25.55
CA ALA A 58 -14.16 -3.89 -25.65
C ALA A 58 -14.70 -4.27 -27.03
N ALA A 59 -13.81 -4.72 -27.91
CA ALA A 59 -14.15 -5.19 -29.25
C ALA A 59 -14.73 -6.61 -29.16
N LEU A 60 -15.90 -6.76 -28.54
CA LEU A 60 -16.69 -7.98 -28.67
C LEU A 60 -18.14 -7.62 -28.99
N HIS A 61 -18.61 -8.19 -30.10
CA HIS A 61 -19.96 -8.11 -30.64
C HIS A 61 -20.36 -6.76 -31.25
N THR A 62 -19.92 -6.51 -32.49
CA THR A 62 -20.80 -6.43 -33.68
C THR A 62 -19.92 -6.24 -34.92
N PHE A 63 -20.26 -6.92 -36.00
CA PHE A 63 -19.82 -6.66 -37.38
C PHE A 63 -19.91 -5.15 -37.71
N MET A 64 -18.87 -4.36 -37.47
CA MET A 64 -18.77 -2.98 -37.96
C MET A 64 -17.32 -2.64 -38.33
N PRO A 65 -17.10 -1.85 -39.39
CA PRO A 65 -15.77 -1.60 -39.93
C PRO A 65 -14.95 -0.73 -38.97
N THR A 66 -13.68 -1.11 -38.86
CA THR A 66 -12.60 -0.54 -38.07
C THR A 66 -12.29 0.91 -38.44
N ASN A 67 -12.98 1.87 -37.84
CA ASN A 67 -12.60 3.28 -37.87
C ASN A 67 -12.61 3.84 -36.43
N GLU A 68 -11.40 4.12 -35.94
CA GLU A 68 -11.01 5.10 -34.90
C GLU A 68 -12.08 5.60 -33.90
N ALA A 69 -11.85 5.28 -32.61
CA ALA A 69 -12.35 5.99 -31.42
C ALA A 69 -13.88 6.21 -31.31
N GLN A 70 -14.60 5.19 -30.85
CA GLN A 70 -15.97 5.35 -30.36
C GLN A 70 -15.95 5.72 -28.86
N GLU A 71 -15.86 7.02 -28.59
CA GLU A 71 -15.99 7.62 -27.26
C GLU A 71 -17.43 7.47 -26.69
N ALA A 72 -17.51 7.16 -25.40
CA ALA A 72 -18.62 7.44 -24.47
C ALA A 72 -20.04 6.90 -24.75
N PHE A 73 -20.35 6.40 -25.95
CA PHE A 73 -21.72 6.04 -26.33
C PHE A 73 -22.05 4.55 -26.15
N SER A 74 -21.06 3.65 -26.09
CA SER A 74 -21.31 2.20 -26.06
C SER A 74 -21.93 1.71 -24.75
N GLY A 75 -21.86 2.50 -23.67
CA GLY A 75 -22.31 2.06 -22.35
C GLY A 75 -21.46 0.94 -21.76
N ILE A 76 -20.31 0.60 -22.35
CA ILE A 76 -19.48 -0.54 -21.99
C ILE A 76 -18.03 -0.09 -21.74
N TYR A 77 -17.39 -0.61 -20.70
CA TYR A 77 -15.99 -0.37 -20.37
C TYR A 77 -15.23 -1.67 -20.13
N ASP A 78 -14.06 -1.80 -20.75
CA ASP A 78 -13.23 -3.01 -20.64
C ASP A 78 -12.33 -2.99 -19.40
N MET A 79 -12.31 -4.08 -18.63
CA MET A 79 -11.53 -4.25 -17.39
C MET A 79 -10.73 -5.56 -17.38
N ASN A 80 -10.31 -6.06 -18.54
CA ASN A 80 -9.52 -7.30 -18.65
C ASN A 80 -8.08 -7.18 -18.13
N ASP A 81 -7.68 -5.99 -17.69
CA ASP A 81 -6.39 -5.72 -17.07
C ASP A 81 -6.36 -6.06 -15.57
N HIS A 82 -7.50 -6.48 -15.01
CA HIS A 82 -7.63 -6.94 -13.64
C HIS A 82 -8.43 -8.24 -13.57
N PRO A 83 -8.11 -9.12 -12.60
CA PRO A 83 -8.89 -10.32 -12.37
C PRO A 83 -10.35 -10.01 -12.07
N LEU A 84 -11.24 -10.88 -12.56
CA LEU A 84 -12.69 -10.71 -12.41
C LEU A 84 -13.14 -10.60 -10.95
N ASP A 85 -12.51 -11.33 -10.04
CA ASP A 85 -12.86 -11.30 -8.62
C ASP A 85 -12.56 -9.92 -8.00
N VAL A 86 -11.42 -9.31 -8.33
CA VAL A 86 -11.04 -7.96 -7.88
C VAL A 86 -12.01 -6.92 -8.44
N VAL A 87 -12.42 -7.04 -9.71
CA VAL A 87 -13.41 -6.16 -10.32
C VAL A 87 -14.78 -6.31 -9.64
N ASN A 88 -15.23 -7.53 -9.37
CA ASN A 88 -16.49 -7.77 -8.66
C ASN A 88 -16.49 -7.17 -7.25
N ARG A 89 -15.37 -7.26 -6.53
CA ARG A 89 -15.19 -6.63 -5.21
C ARG A 89 -15.23 -5.11 -5.27
N MET A 90 -14.65 -4.51 -6.32
CA MET A 90 -14.76 -3.07 -6.53
C MET A 90 -16.22 -2.68 -6.76
N VAL A 91 -16.95 -3.44 -7.57
CA VAL A 91 -18.38 -3.19 -7.81
C VAL A 91 -19.17 -3.37 -6.52
N GLU A 92 -18.92 -4.41 -5.73
CA GLU A 92 -19.53 -4.59 -4.41
C GLU A 92 -19.31 -3.35 -3.53
N TYR A 93 -18.06 -2.87 -3.44
CA TYR A 93 -17.74 -1.66 -2.70
C TYR A 93 -18.52 -0.43 -3.19
N LEU A 94 -18.64 -0.24 -4.50
CA LEU A 94 -19.37 0.92 -5.06
C LEU A 94 -20.83 0.95 -4.61
N TYR A 95 -21.44 -0.20 -4.30
CA TYR A 95 -22.83 -0.27 -3.87
C TYR A 95 -22.99 -0.34 -2.34
N THR A 96 -22.13 -1.10 -1.66
CA THR A 96 -22.26 -1.37 -0.22
C THR A 96 -21.34 -0.50 0.64
N GLY A 97 -20.23 -0.03 0.07
CA GLY A 97 -19.11 0.67 0.72
C GLY A 97 -18.17 -0.23 1.52
N THR A 98 -18.30 -1.55 1.39
CA THR A 98 -17.35 -2.53 1.90
C THR A 98 -17.13 -3.62 0.85
N TYR A 99 -16.12 -4.45 1.04
CA TYR A 99 -15.92 -5.67 0.25
C TYR A 99 -15.35 -6.72 1.19
N GLU A 100 -15.77 -7.98 1.09
CA GLU A 100 -15.34 -9.03 2.02
C GLU A 100 -14.59 -10.14 1.31
N ILE A 101 -13.37 -10.44 1.76
CA ILE A 101 -12.56 -11.55 1.25
C ILE A 101 -12.91 -12.79 2.08
N PRO A 102 -13.08 -13.98 1.47
CA PRO A 102 -13.16 -15.25 2.18
C PRO A 102 -12.04 -15.38 3.23
N GLU A 103 -12.29 -16.10 4.32
CA GLU A 103 -11.50 -16.06 5.56
C GLU A 103 -10.01 -16.46 5.47
N ASP A 104 -9.50 -16.79 4.28
CA ASP A 104 -8.07 -16.94 4.00
C ASP A 104 -7.47 -15.57 3.69
N THR A 105 -6.65 -15.05 4.60
CA THR A 105 -6.04 -13.72 4.56
C THR A 105 -5.23 -13.46 3.27
N ASP A 106 -5.87 -12.90 2.25
CA ASP A 106 -5.20 -12.54 1.01
C ASP A 106 -4.74 -11.06 1.03
N LEU A 107 -3.53 -10.85 1.58
CA LEU A 107 -2.82 -9.57 1.51
C LEU A 107 -2.70 -9.04 0.08
N PHE A 108 -2.49 -9.94 -0.88
CA PHE A 108 -2.36 -9.61 -2.28
C PHE A 108 -3.69 -9.08 -2.85
N THR A 109 -4.83 -9.65 -2.47
CA THR A 109 -6.14 -9.08 -2.85
C THR A 109 -6.31 -7.66 -2.28
N HIS A 110 -5.93 -7.39 -1.02
CA HIS A 110 -6.02 -6.02 -0.48
C HIS A 110 -5.09 -5.04 -1.21
N ALA A 111 -3.88 -5.45 -1.57
CA ALA A 111 -2.95 -4.65 -2.38
C ALA A 111 -3.49 -4.43 -3.82
N SER A 112 -4.16 -5.45 -4.39
CA SER A 112 -4.81 -5.39 -5.69
C SER A 112 -5.98 -4.41 -5.68
N MET A 113 -6.83 -4.47 -4.65
CA MET A 113 -7.91 -3.50 -4.44
C MET A 113 -7.40 -2.07 -4.27
N PHE A 114 -6.27 -1.89 -3.57
CA PHE A 114 -5.62 -0.58 -3.41
C PHE A 114 -5.12 -0.02 -4.76
N THR A 115 -4.46 -0.87 -5.55
CA THR A 115 -3.97 -0.55 -6.90
C THR A 115 -5.11 -0.20 -7.85
N LEU A 116 -6.18 -1.00 -7.82
CA LEU A 116 -7.39 -0.80 -8.60
C LEU A 116 -8.07 0.54 -8.25
N ALA A 117 -8.17 0.84 -6.95
CA ALA A 117 -8.74 2.08 -6.46
C ALA A 117 -7.95 3.31 -6.87
N ASP A 118 -6.61 3.23 -6.86
CA ASP A 118 -5.75 4.30 -7.36
C ASP A 118 -6.00 4.56 -8.85
N LYS A 119 -5.96 3.49 -9.65
CA LYS A 119 -6.16 3.53 -11.09
C LYS A 119 -7.48 4.17 -11.50
N TYR A 120 -8.57 3.83 -10.81
CA TYR A 120 -9.89 4.38 -11.07
C TYR A 120 -10.21 5.63 -10.24
N GLY A 121 -9.27 6.14 -9.44
CA GLY A 121 -9.45 7.33 -8.62
C GLY A 121 -10.62 7.23 -7.64
N ILE A 122 -10.74 6.09 -6.96
CA ILE A 122 -11.77 5.77 -5.96
C ILE A 122 -11.16 5.91 -4.56
N GLY A 123 -11.03 7.15 -4.07
CA GLY A 123 -10.30 7.43 -2.82
C GLY A 123 -10.86 6.70 -1.59
N GLY A 124 -12.19 6.51 -1.51
CA GLY A 124 -12.80 5.76 -0.42
C GLY A 124 -12.41 4.28 -0.40
N LEU A 125 -12.28 3.66 -1.57
CA LEU A 125 -11.85 2.26 -1.70
C LEU A 125 -10.37 2.13 -1.37
N GLN A 126 -9.56 3.08 -1.82
CA GLN A 126 -8.13 3.12 -1.54
C GLN A 126 -7.88 3.18 -0.02
N ALA A 127 -8.61 4.05 0.70
CA ALA A 127 -8.52 4.14 2.15
C ALA A 127 -8.98 2.85 2.86
N LEU A 128 -10.08 2.25 2.41
CA LEU A 128 -10.57 0.98 2.98
C LEU A 128 -9.60 -0.17 2.74
N ALA A 129 -9.06 -0.28 1.52
CA ALA A 129 -8.08 -1.31 1.16
C ALA A 129 -6.78 -1.15 1.97
N SER A 130 -6.30 0.08 2.14
CA SER A 130 -5.17 0.36 3.03
C SER A 130 -5.45 -0.08 4.47
N LYS A 131 -6.64 0.20 4.99
CA LYS A 131 -7.01 -0.20 6.36
C LYS A 131 -7.03 -1.72 6.50
N LYS A 132 -7.75 -2.43 5.61
CA LYS A 132 -7.85 -3.90 5.66
C LYS A 132 -6.48 -4.57 5.44
N TYR A 133 -5.63 -4.02 4.58
CA TYR A 133 -4.26 -4.48 4.39
C TYR A 133 -3.43 -4.43 5.68
N LEU A 134 -3.46 -3.31 6.41
CA LEU A 134 -2.73 -3.17 7.67
C LEU A 134 -3.28 -4.10 8.77
N GLU A 135 -4.60 -4.24 8.87
CA GLU A 135 -5.23 -5.19 9.79
C GLU A 135 -4.87 -6.65 9.45
N CYS A 136 -4.71 -6.96 8.17
CA CYS A 136 -4.30 -8.27 7.69
C CYS A 136 -2.83 -8.56 8.02
N LEU A 137 -1.94 -7.58 7.85
CA LEU A 137 -0.56 -7.68 8.32
C LEU A 137 -0.55 -8.04 9.80
N ASP A 138 -1.22 -7.28 10.67
CA ASP A 138 -1.17 -7.51 12.12
C ASP A 138 -1.63 -8.91 12.58
N LYS A 139 -2.45 -9.62 11.78
CA LYS A 139 -3.10 -10.90 12.14
C LYS A 139 -2.33 -12.17 11.79
N ASN A 140 -1.01 -12.09 11.59
CA ASN A 140 -0.12 -13.22 11.25
C ASN A 140 -0.41 -13.77 9.84
N CYS A 141 0.12 -13.08 8.83
CA CYS A 141 -0.05 -13.43 7.43
C CYS A 141 0.88 -14.56 6.97
N ASN A 142 0.47 -15.27 5.91
CA ASN A 142 1.33 -16.17 5.15
C ASN A 142 2.44 -15.37 4.44
N TYR A 143 3.68 -15.88 4.46
CA TYR A 143 4.84 -15.23 3.88
C TYR A 143 4.81 -15.16 2.35
N HIS A 144 4.18 -16.14 1.69
CA HIS A 144 4.06 -16.12 0.24
C HIS A 144 3.11 -15.01 -0.22
N ASP A 145 1.97 -14.87 0.47
CA ASP A 145 1.00 -13.79 0.22
C ASP A 145 1.59 -12.43 0.57
N PHE A 146 2.41 -12.38 1.63
CA PHE A 146 3.20 -11.19 1.96
C PHE A 146 4.12 -10.80 0.81
N ALA A 147 4.98 -11.70 0.32
CA ALA A 147 5.91 -11.41 -0.78
C ALA A 147 5.20 -10.89 -2.04
N SER A 148 4.17 -11.60 -2.51
CA SER A 148 3.36 -11.19 -3.66
C SER A 148 2.72 -9.82 -3.46
N SER A 149 2.22 -9.53 -2.26
CA SER A 149 1.62 -8.23 -1.94
C SER A 149 2.64 -7.09 -1.95
N ILE A 150 3.89 -7.33 -1.49
CA ILE A 150 4.93 -6.31 -1.53
C ILE A 150 5.28 -5.94 -2.97
N SER A 151 5.46 -6.94 -3.84
CA SER A 151 5.78 -6.69 -5.25
C SER A 151 4.75 -5.78 -5.90
N GLN A 152 3.47 -6.00 -5.60
CA GLN A 152 2.40 -5.14 -6.08
C GLN A 152 2.44 -3.74 -5.46
N VAL A 153 2.61 -3.62 -4.14
CA VAL A 153 2.71 -2.32 -3.45
C VAL A 153 3.90 -1.49 -3.98
N TYR A 154 5.02 -2.14 -4.29
CA TYR A 154 6.22 -1.48 -4.78
C TYR A 154 6.17 -1.10 -6.26
N SER A 155 5.31 -1.75 -7.06
CA SER A 155 5.04 -1.32 -8.44
C SER A 155 4.34 0.04 -8.55
N LEU A 156 3.67 0.48 -7.47
CA LEU A 156 2.99 1.78 -7.41
C LEU A 156 3.97 2.92 -7.08
N PRO A 157 3.70 4.16 -7.50
CA PRO A 157 4.44 5.32 -7.04
C PRO A 157 4.56 5.39 -5.53
N LYS A 158 5.70 5.86 -5.02
CA LYS A 158 6.03 5.88 -3.60
C LYS A 158 5.02 6.71 -2.80
N GLU A 159 4.57 7.82 -3.36
CA GLU A 159 3.67 8.78 -2.75
C GLU A 159 2.30 8.15 -2.49
N THR A 160 1.82 7.37 -3.47
CA THR A 160 0.54 6.65 -3.39
C THR A 160 0.61 5.49 -2.41
N SER A 161 1.65 4.66 -2.50
CA SER A 161 1.77 3.38 -1.77
C SER A 161 2.42 3.50 -0.39
N LYS A 162 2.81 4.71 0.00
CA LYS A 162 3.58 5.02 1.20
C LYS A 162 3.11 4.31 2.48
N THR A 163 1.81 4.38 2.76
CA THR A 163 1.21 3.78 3.97
C THR A 163 1.38 2.26 3.98
N LEU A 164 1.16 1.62 2.83
CA LEU A 164 1.28 0.17 2.68
C LEU A 164 2.75 -0.26 2.79
N ARG A 165 3.67 0.47 2.13
CA ARG A 165 5.13 0.23 2.23
C ARG A 165 5.59 0.27 3.69
N VAL A 166 5.21 1.31 4.44
CA VAL A 166 5.61 1.45 5.85
C VAL A 166 5.05 0.32 6.71
N GLY A 167 3.76 -0.01 6.58
CA GLY A 167 3.16 -1.12 7.32
C GLY A 167 3.87 -2.45 7.06
N ALA A 168 4.19 -2.71 5.79
CA ALA A 168 4.84 -3.94 5.40
C ALA A 168 6.31 -4.02 5.86
N LEU A 169 7.05 -2.90 5.82
CA LEU A 169 8.41 -2.83 6.39
C LEU A 169 8.41 -3.05 7.90
N MET A 170 7.41 -2.52 8.62
CA MET A 170 7.28 -2.75 10.06
C MET A 170 6.99 -4.22 10.37
N MET A 171 6.12 -4.86 9.59
CA MET A 171 5.87 -6.29 9.71
C MET A 171 7.14 -7.11 9.45
N ALA A 172 7.82 -6.87 8.33
CA ALA A 172 9.05 -7.57 7.99
C ALA A 172 10.12 -7.40 9.08
N ARG A 173 10.26 -6.21 9.66
CA ARG A 173 11.16 -5.97 10.80
C ARG A 173 10.78 -6.77 12.04
N LYS A 174 9.49 -6.87 12.36
CA LYS A 174 9.00 -7.65 13.51
C LYS A 174 9.33 -9.14 13.34
N ASN A 175 9.22 -9.64 12.11
CA ASN A 175 9.45 -11.05 11.79
C ASN A 175 10.90 -11.36 11.38
N LEU A 176 11.76 -10.37 11.12
CA LEU A 176 13.17 -10.57 10.76
C LEU A 176 13.92 -11.43 11.79
N GLY A 177 13.58 -11.29 13.08
CA GLY A 177 14.14 -12.14 14.14
C GLY A 177 13.76 -13.62 14.01
N THR A 178 12.54 -13.93 13.53
CA THR A 178 12.07 -15.32 13.31
C THR A 178 12.58 -15.88 11.98
N VAL A 179 12.72 -15.05 10.95
CA VAL A 179 13.32 -15.40 9.65
C VAL A 179 14.75 -15.93 9.83
N LEU A 180 15.56 -15.28 10.66
CA LEU A 180 16.93 -15.71 10.95
C LEU A 180 17.03 -17.08 11.64
N THR A 181 15.90 -17.62 12.13
CA THR A 181 15.82 -18.90 12.83
C THR A 181 15.14 -20.01 12.02
N ALA A 182 14.59 -19.72 10.83
CA ALA A 182 13.83 -20.64 9.99
C ALA A 182 14.39 -20.69 8.55
N PRO A 183 15.17 -21.73 8.18
CA PRO A 183 15.86 -21.81 6.88
C PRO A 183 14.94 -21.80 5.65
N GLU A 184 13.77 -22.44 5.72
CA GLU A 184 12.81 -22.52 4.62
C GLU A 184 12.22 -21.14 4.29
N LEU A 185 12.02 -20.31 5.32
CA LEU A 185 11.57 -18.95 5.18
C LEU A 185 12.66 -18.04 4.60
N GLY A 186 13.93 -18.36 4.87
CA GLY A 186 15.09 -17.67 4.29
C GLY A 186 15.12 -17.77 2.76
N MET A 187 14.79 -18.92 2.17
CA MET A 187 14.80 -19.11 0.72
C MET A 187 13.71 -18.28 0.00
N VAL A 188 12.49 -18.30 0.52
CA VAL A 188 11.36 -17.52 -0.04
C VAL A 188 11.65 -16.03 0.02
N ILE A 189 12.25 -15.57 1.12
CA ILE A 189 12.63 -14.17 1.29
C ILE A 189 13.80 -13.80 0.37
N ASP A 190 14.79 -14.66 0.18
CA ASP A 190 15.93 -14.37 -0.69
C ASP A 190 15.51 -14.21 -2.16
N GLU A 191 14.66 -15.12 -2.67
CA GLU A 191 14.04 -15.00 -4.00
C GLU A 191 13.25 -13.70 -4.14
N PHE A 192 12.42 -13.39 -3.14
CA PHE A 192 11.64 -12.15 -3.12
C PHE A 192 12.53 -10.88 -3.04
N LEU A 193 13.60 -10.88 -2.26
CA LEU A 193 14.51 -9.73 -2.13
C LEU A 193 15.32 -9.51 -3.41
N TYR A 194 15.58 -10.58 -4.18
CA TYR A 194 16.15 -10.48 -5.51
C TYR A 194 15.19 -9.76 -6.48
N ASP A 195 13.90 -10.12 -6.44
CA ASP A 195 12.87 -9.50 -7.29
C ASP A 195 12.50 -8.07 -6.86
N CYS A 196 12.63 -7.74 -5.57
CA CYS A 196 12.30 -6.42 -5.02
C CYS A 196 13.46 -5.81 -4.21
N PRO A 197 14.56 -5.37 -4.87
CA PRO A 197 15.74 -4.83 -4.17
C PRO A 197 15.45 -3.50 -3.44
N GLU A 198 14.44 -2.77 -3.88
CA GLU A 198 14.01 -1.52 -3.27
C GLU A 198 13.41 -1.75 -1.89
N PHE A 199 12.63 -2.82 -1.72
CA PHE A 199 12.14 -3.23 -0.41
C PHE A 199 13.29 -3.61 0.51
N ALA A 200 14.29 -4.36 0.02
CA ALA A 200 15.48 -4.71 0.78
C ALA A 200 16.22 -3.47 1.29
N ARG A 201 16.46 -2.50 0.40
CA ARG A 201 17.10 -1.21 0.73
C ARG A 201 16.29 -0.44 1.78
N ASP A 202 14.98 -0.36 1.60
CA ASP A 202 14.10 0.36 2.52
C ASP A 202 14.07 -0.32 3.90
N LEU A 203 14.07 -1.66 3.95
CA LEU A 203 14.10 -2.45 5.18
C LEU A 203 15.43 -2.32 5.93
N LEU A 204 16.55 -2.33 5.20
CA LEU A 204 17.88 -2.08 5.76
C LEU A 204 18.00 -0.65 6.30
N SER A 205 17.56 0.34 5.53
CA SER A 205 17.56 1.74 5.94
C SER A 205 16.73 1.95 7.21
N LEU A 206 15.51 1.38 7.23
CA LEU A 206 14.65 1.39 8.42
C LEU A 206 15.38 0.73 9.60
N SER A 207 15.98 -0.44 9.37
CA SER A 207 16.59 -1.22 10.44
C SER A 207 17.81 -0.56 11.06
N LEU A 208 18.66 0.05 10.25
CA LEU A 208 19.80 0.83 10.71
C LEU A 208 19.33 2.02 11.55
N ARG A 209 18.29 2.75 11.11
CA ARG A 209 17.79 3.90 11.87
C ARG A 209 17.19 3.53 13.21
N PHE A 210 16.42 2.46 13.28
CA PHE A 210 15.89 1.98 14.57
C PHE A 210 17.02 1.57 15.53
N SER A 211 18.13 1.03 15.01
CA SER A 211 19.31 0.69 15.82
C SER A 211 20.12 1.92 16.23
N LEU A 212 20.03 3.00 15.47
CA LEU A 212 20.77 4.25 15.69
C LEU A 212 19.95 5.34 16.40
N MET A 213 18.67 5.12 16.64
CA MET A 213 17.79 6.05 17.35
C MET A 213 17.21 5.39 18.60
N GLY A 214 17.03 6.16 19.65
CA GLY A 214 16.48 5.67 20.90
C GLY A 214 15.91 6.77 21.78
N THR A 215 15.49 6.41 22.99
CA THR A 215 15.02 7.38 24.00
C THR A 215 16.02 7.48 25.14
N CYS A 216 16.42 8.71 25.48
CA CYS A 216 17.28 8.98 26.62
C CYS A 216 16.46 9.48 27.81
N ARG A 217 16.52 8.78 28.94
CA ARG A 217 15.80 9.14 30.18
C ARG A 217 16.67 9.84 31.22
N THR A 218 17.88 10.24 30.86
CA THR A 218 18.78 10.86 31.81
C THR A 218 18.29 12.26 32.19
N SER A 219 18.23 12.55 33.49
CA SER A 219 17.72 13.78 34.13
C SER A 219 18.44 15.10 33.79
N GLY A 220 19.25 15.14 32.73
CA GLY A 220 19.89 16.35 32.20
C GLY A 220 20.08 16.31 30.68
N CYS A 221 19.38 15.40 29.99
CA CYS A 221 19.36 15.39 28.53
C CYS A 221 18.26 16.34 28.05
N ASN A 222 18.61 17.38 27.29
CA ASN A 222 17.66 18.39 26.80
C ASN A 222 16.68 17.85 25.73
N SER A 223 16.76 16.56 25.37
CA SER A 223 15.85 15.96 24.42
C SER A 223 14.53 15.57 25.10
N ARG A 224 13.43 16.23 24.73
CA ARG A 224 12.06 15.76 25.03
C ARG A 224 11.59 14.66 24.07
N SER A 225 12.47 14.17 23.20
CA SER A 225 12.17 13.30 22.06
C SER A 225 13.31 12.32 21.78
N GLU A 226 13.19 11.54 20.72
CA GLU A 226 14.18 10.54 20.29
C GLU A 226 15.55 11.17 20.02
N VAL A 227 16.60 10.42 20.39
CA VAL A 227 18.00 10.84 20.27
C VAL A 227 18.78 9.83 19.44
N PRO A 228 19.80 10.26 18.69
CA PRO A 228 20.76 9.34 18.10
C PRO A 228 21.54 8.59 19.20
N ILE A 229 21.83 7.31 18.98
CA ILE A 229 22.54 6.43 19.91
C ILE A 229 23.68 5.68 19.22
N GLU A 230 24.76 5.43 19.96
CA GLU A 230 25.81 4.47 19.56
C GLU A 230 25.30 3.03 19.73
N VAL A 231 25.53 2.18 18.72
CA VAL A 231 25.01 0.80 18.67
C VAL A 231 25.54 -0.09 19.80
N ILE A 232 26.82 0.03 20.17
CA ILE A 232 27.48 -0.93 21.07
C ILE A 232 27.14 -0.65 22.55
N GLN A 233 26.86 0.61 22.91
CA GLN A 233 26.66 1.03 24.31
C GLN A 233 25.33 1.72 24.57
N CYS A 234 24.47 1.82 23.54
CA CYS A 234 23.25 2.62 23.53
C CYS A 234 23.49 4.01 24.16
N ARG A 235 24.61 4.63 23.79
CA ARG A 235 25.04 5.92 24.34
C ARG A 235 24.32 7.03 23.60
N CYS A 236 23.58 7.86 24.32
CA CYS A 236 22.94 9.04 23.77
C CYS A 236 24.00 9.98 23.19
N GLN A 237 23.90 10.31 21.90
CA GLN A 237 24.84 11.21 21.23
C GLN A 237 24.67 12.68 21.64
N ILE A 238 23.58 13.03 22.33
CA ILE A 238 23.34 14.40 22.81
C ILE A 238 24.01 14.64 24.17
N CYS A 239 23.79 13.75 25.14
CA CYS A 239 24.32 13.92 26.50
C CYS A 239 25.55 13.06 26.79
N GLY A 240 25.95 12.18 25.87
CA GLY A 240 27.10 11.29 25.99
C GLY A 240 26.93 10.16 27.02
N LYS A 241 25.75 9.99 27.63
CA LYS A 241 25.51 9.00 28.69
C LYS A 241 24.96 7.68 28.11
N GLY A 242 25.39 6.56 28.70
CA GLY A 242 24.91 5.22 28.36
C GLY A 242 23.51 4.93 28.92
N GLY A 243 22.86 3.90 28.38
CA GLY A 243 21.56 3.42 28.85
C GLY A 243 20.34 4.05 28.17
N ALA A 244 20.51 4.62 26.97
CA ALA A 244 19.36 4.95 26.13
C ALA A 244 18.67 3.65 25.68
N SER A 245 17.34 3.67 25.57
CA SER A 245 16.60 2.53 25.04
C SER A 245 16.58 2.62 23.52
N ALA A 246 17.15 1.64 22.82
CA ALA A 246 17.15 1.57 21.37
C ALA A 246 15.74 1.36 20.80
N GLY A 247 15.50 1.92 19.61
CA GLY A 247 14.23 1.85 18.90
C GLY A 247 13.45 3.17 18.91
N LEU A 248 12.78 3.43 17.79
CA LEU A 248 11.74 4.47 17.72
C LEU A 248 10.50 3.97 18.45
N GLY A 249 9.81 4.85 19.16
CA GLY A 249 8.55 4.48 19.82
C GLY A 249 7.53 3.99 18.80
N LEU A 250 6.69 3.02 19.16
CA LEU A 250 5.57 2.57 18.33
C LEU A 250 4.57 3.70 17.99
N HIS A 251 4.66 4.87 18.63
CA HIS A 251 3.84 6.05 18.34
C HIS A 251 4.46 6.99 17.29
N THR A 252 5.64 6.66 16.75
CA THR A 252 6.38 7.52 15.81
C THR A 252 6.01 7.25 14.34
N TRP A 253 4.78 6.77 14.09
CA TRP A 253 4.24 6.47 12.74
C TRP A 253 4.26 7.68 11.81
N SER A 254 3.88 8.86 12.31
CA SER A 254 3.85 10.10 11.52
C SER A 254 5.25 10.50 11.02
N ARG A 255 6.31 10.24 11.79
CA ARG A 255 7.68 10.62 11.40
C ARG A 255 8.33 9.62 10.45
N ILE A 256 7.92 8.34 10.49
CA ILE A 256 8.31 7.35 9.46
C ILE A 256 7.64 7.72 8.12
N LEU A 257 6.40 8.23 8.17
CA LEU A 257 5.74 8.79 6.99
C LEU A 257 6.42 10.10 6.54
N GLU A 258 6.73 11.06 7.40
CA GLU A 258 7.35 12.34 6.99
C GLU A 258 8.75 12.20 6.39
N TYR A 259 9.47 11.11 6.67
CA TYR A 259 10.82 10.88 6.16
C TYR A 259 10.81 10.31 4.73
N GLY A 260 10.22 11.05 3.79
CA GLY A 260 10.18 10.69 2.38
C GLY A 260 11.45 10.00 1.88
N PHE A 261 11.27 9.02 1.01
CA PHE A 261 12.31 8.27 0.30
C PHE A 261 13.17 9.15 -0.66
N ASP A 262 13.28 10.44 -0.36
CA ASP A 262 13.91 11.55 -1.08
C ASP A 262 14.98 12.25 -0.20
N VAL A 263 15.72 11.48 0.60
CA VAL A 263 17.04 12.00 0.99
C VAL A 263 17.96 11.71 -0.17
N ASP A 264 18.02 12.68 -1.07
CA ASP A 264 19.18 12.95 -1.92
C ASP A 264 20.43 12.60 -1.10
N ASP A 265 21.24 11.67 -1.60
CA ASP A 265 22.28 10.90 -0.92
C ASP A 265 23.49 11.75 -0.46
N ARG A 266 23.28 13.06 -0.26
CA ARG A 266 24.30 14.10 -0.11
C ARG A 266 24.56 14.55 1.32
N ASP A 267 23.76 14.15 2.31
CA ASP A 267 23.96 14.65 3.69
C ASP A 267 23.93 13.58 4.80
N VAL A 268 24.22 12.32 4.48
CA VAL A 268 24.68 11.38 5.51
C VAL A 268 26.18 11.57 5.70
N ARG A 269 26.57 12.55 6.54
CA ARG A 269 27.93 12.62 7.06
C ARG A 269 28.19 11.43 7.97
N LEU A 270 28.67 10.33 7.40
CA LEU A 270 29.35 9.27 8.12
C LEU A 270 30.49 9.89 8.94
N GLY A 271 30.48 9.60 10.25
CA GLY A 271 31.60 9.73 11.19
C GLY A 271 32.55 10.91 11.02
N LYS A 272 32.45 11.91 11.91
CA LYS A 272 33.69 12.59 12.30
C LYS A 272 34.51 11.57 13.09
N ASP A 273 35.55 11.04 12.46
CA ASP A 273 36.64 10.37 13.15
C ASP A 273 37.05 11.22 14.36
N LEU A 274 36.74 10.71 15.56
CA LEU A 274 37.29 11.25 16.78
C LEU A 274 38.77 10.88 16.77
N GLY A 275 39.58 11.83 16.29
CA GLY A 275 41.02 11.72 16.27
C GLY A 275 41.54 11.24 17.62
N HIS A 276 42.24 10.11 17.61
CA HIS A 276 43.07 9.67 18.71
C HIS A 276 44.17 10.72 18.97
N GLY A 277 43.87 11.68 19.83
CA GLY A 277 44.85 12.54 20.45
C GLY A 277 45.70 11.72 21.42
N LYS A 278 46.81 11.17 20.93
CA LYS A 278 47.94 10.77 21.79
C LYS A 278 48.34 11.97 22.64
N ARG A 279 48.18 11.88 23.95
CA ARG A 279 48.94 12.70 24.90
C ARG A 279 49.98 11.80 25.56
N TYR A 280 51.19 11.85 25.00
CA TYR A 280 52.41 11.60 25.76
C TYR A 280 52.86 12.96 26.31
N ALA A 281 52.90 13.08 27.63
CA ALA A 281 53.81 13.91 28.40
C ALA A 281 53.82 13.34 29.82
#